data_AF-A0A0D3BG46-F1
#
_entry.id   AF-A0A0D3BG46-F1
#
_cell.length_a   1.000
_cell.length_b   1.000
_cell.length_c   1.000
_cell.angle_alpha   90.00
_cell.angle_beta   90.00
_cell.angle_gamma   90.00
#
_symmetry.space_group_name_H-M   'P 1'
#
loop_
_entity.id
_entity.type
_entity.pdbx_description
1 polymer ?
#
loop_
_entity_poly.entity_id
_entity_poly.type
_entity_poly.pdbx_seq_one_letter_code
_entity_poly.pdbx_strand_id
1 'polypeptide(L)' 'MKIKTGRQEPAGNKGEHDDEPLTPTARLFTAPEFNCYITAVIGLKSKIKRDVFIEGLEQTLLKHPRFSSILVRNNMYMSI' A
#
# COMPACT_ATOMS: atom_id res chain seq x y z
N MET A 1 14.72 20.64 -26.99
CA MET A 1 14.72 20.81 -25.52
C MET A 1 14.68 19.43 -24.88
N LYS A 2 15.74 18.99 -24.19
CA LYS A 2 15.77 17.69 -23.51
C LYS A 2 15.34 17.89 -22.06
N ILE A 3 14.09 17.57 -21.76
CA ILE A 3 13.60 17.48 -20.37
C ILE A 3 14.14 16.19 -19.77
N LYS A 4 15.23 16.30 -18.99
CA LYS A 4 15.69 15.23 -18.11
C LYS A 4 14.84 15.28 -16.84
N THR A 5 13.71 14.60 -16.83
CA THR A 5 13.00 14.32 -15.56
C THR A 5 13.77 13.22 -14.85
N GLY A 6 14.79 13.63 -14.09
CA GLY A 6 15.45 12.74 -13.14
C GLY A 6 14.50 12.49 -11.99
N ARG A 7 13.87 11.31 -11.97
CA ARG A 7 13.35 10.76 -10.71
C ARG A 7 14.57 10.40 -9.87
N GLN A 8 14.92 11.25 -8.91
CA GLN A 8 15.82 10.83 -7.83
C GLN A 8 15.07 9.75 -7.07
N GLU A 9 15.54 8.51 -7.21
CA GLU A 9 15.18 7.46 -6.28
C GLU A 9 15.90 7.79 -4.97
N PRO A 10 15.20 8.12 -3.87
CA PRO A 10 15.88 8.29 -2.60
C PRO A 10 16.54 6.97 -2.25
N ALA A 11 17.83 7.05 -1.94
CA ALA A 11 18.65 5.93 -1.54
C ALA A 11 17.91 5.09 -0.50
N GLY A 12 17.66 3.83 -0.84
CA GLY A 12 17.03 2.89 0.06
C GLY A 12 17.88 2.72 1.31
N ASN A 13 17.43 3.32 2.42
CA ASN A 13 17.91 2.94 3.73
C ASN A 13 17.30 1.58 4.06
N LYS A 14 18.09 0.52 3.88
CA LYS A 14 17.84 -0.78 4.51
C LYS A 14 18.27 -0.65 5.97
N GLY A 15 17.37 -0.18 6.82
CA GLY A 15 17.62 -0.06 8.25
C GLY A 15 16.37 0.39 8.97
N GLU A 16 15.89 -0.48 9.86
CA GLU A 16 14.84 -0.27 10.86
C GLU A 16 13.41 -0.15 10.32
N HIS A 17 12.56 -1.02 10.87
CA HIS A 17 11.13 -1.09 10.65
C HIS A 17 10.47 0.06 11.42
N ASP A 18 10.88 1.30 11.14
CA ASP A 18 10.25 2.49 11.69
C ASP A 18 8.85 2.54 11.09
N ASP A 19 7.84 2.43 11.96
CA ASP A 19 6.44 2.60 11.58
C ASP A 19 6.28 3.97 10.89
N GLU A 20 6.29 3.97 9.55
CA GLU A 20 6.22 5.22 8.80
C GLU A 20 4.89 5.90 9.11
N PRO A 21 4.90 7.13 9.66
CA PRO A 21 3.68 7.80 10.03
C PRO A 21 2.85 8.09 8.79
N LEU A 22 1.54 7.87 8.90
CA LEU A 22 0.63 8.19 7.80
C LEU A 22 0.71 9.67 7.44
N THR A 23 0.74 9.95 6.14
CA THR A 23 0.58 11.32 5.63
C THR A 23 -0.80 11.88 6.01
N PRO A 24 -0.98 13.22 6.05
CA PRO A 24 -2.28 13.82 6.36
C PRO A 24 -3.43 13.29 5.50
N THR A 25 -3.17 13.09 4.20
CA THR A 25 -4.13 12.55 3.25
C THR A 25 -4.45 11.08 3.53
N ALA A 26 -3.45 10.26 3.86
CA ALA A 26 -3.68 8.86 4.21
C ALA A 26 -4.53 8.73 5.48
N ARG A 27 -4.28 9.57 6.50
CA ARG A 27 -5.12 9.63 7.71
C ARG A 27 -6.57 9.96 7.38
N LEU A 28 -6.81 10.93 6.51
CA LEU A 28 -8.15 11.30 6.05
C LEU A 28 -8.85 10.13 5.36
N PHE A 29 -8.17 9.41 4.46
CA PHE A 29 -8.76 8.27 3.76
C PHE A 29 -9.06 7.07 4.66
N THR A 30 -8.32 6.92 5.76
CA THR A 30 -8.54 5.87 6.77
C THR A 30 -9.52 6.28 7.88
N ALA A 31 -10.03 7.52 7.86
CA ALA A 31 -10.91 8.02 8.89
C ALA A 31 -12.28 7.29 8.84
N PRO A 32 -12.86 6.87 9.99
CA PRO A 32 -14.13 6.15 10.02
C PRO A 32 -15.29 6.93 9.40
N GLU A 33 -15.23 8.26 9.39
CA GLU A 33 -16.28 9.09 8.79
C GLU A 33 -16.20 9.09 7.26
N PHE A 34 -14.99 8.88 6.70
CA PHE A 34 -14.75 8.97 5.27
C PHE A 34 -15.06 7.67 4.53
N ASN A 35 -14.98 6.50 5.20
CA ASN A 35 -15.35 5.18 4.67
C ASN A 35 -14.87 4.92 3.22
N CYS A 36 -13.60 5.25 2.92
CA CYS A 36 -13.07 5.15 1.58
C CYS A 36 -12.46 3.78 1.32
N TYR A 37 -13.06 3.06 0.37
CA TYR A 37 -12.60 1.75 -0.09
C TYR A 37 -12.41 1.75 -1.60
N ILE A 38 -11.27 1.23 -2.05
CA ILE A 38 -11.01 1.02 -3.48
C ILE A 38 -11.50 -0.39 -3.83
N THR A 39 -12.58 -0.48 -4.60
CA THR A 39 -13.06 -1.75 -5.16
C THR A 39 -12.74 -1.78 -6.65
N ALA A 40 -11.99 -2.80 -7.08
CA ALA A 40 -11.66 -3.02 -8.49
C ALA A 40 -12.32 -4.31 -8.99
N VAL A 41 -12.97 -4.24 -10.15
CA VAL A 41 -13.58 -5.40 -10.84
C VAL A 41 -12.84 -5.61 -12.16
N ILE A 42 -12.31 -6.81 -12.36
CA ILE A 42 -11.54 -7.16 -13.56
C ILE A 42 -12.27 -8.28 -14.29
N GLY A 43 -12.66 -8.03 -15.54
CA GLY A 43 -13.23 -9.04 -16.42
C GLY A 43 -12.13 -9.81 -17.15
N LEU A 44 -12.17 -11.15 -17.09
CA LEU A 44 -11.28 -12.01 -17.85
C LEU A 44 -12.09 -12.87 -18.82
N LYS A 45 -11.61 -12.95 -20.07
CA LYS A 45 -12.24 -13.80 -21.11
C LYS A 45 -12.06 -15.29 -20.82
N SER A 46 -10.94 -15.66 -20.20
CA SER A 46 -10.57 -17.03 -19.88
C SER A 46 -10.93 -17.40 -18.44
N LYS A 47 -11.09 -18.71 -18.18
CA LYS A 47 -11.22 -19.24 -16.82
C LYS A 47 -9.91 -19.02 -16.05
N ILE A 48 -10.03 -18.60 -14.80
CA ILE A 48 -8.88 -18.39 -13.91
C ILE A 48 -8.40 -19.74 -13.39
N LYS A 49 -7.11 -20.05 -13.59
CA LYS A 49 -6.43 -21.09 -12.82
C LYS A 49 -5.98 -20.49 -11.49
N ARG A 50 -6.60 -20.90 -10.39
CA ARG A 50 -6.41 -20.29 -9.06
C ARG A 50 -4.94 -20.21 -8.66
N ASP A 51 -4.22 -21.32 -8.73
CA ASP A 51 -2.84 -21.39 -8.19
C ASP A 51 -1.92 -20.39 -8.90
N VAL A 52 -2.02 -20.28 -10.23
CA VAL A 52 -1.22 -19.35 -11.03
C VAL A 52 -1.62 -17.90 -10.76
N PHE A 53 -2.91 -17.65 -10.54
CA PHE A 53 -3.39 -16.30 -10.21
C PHE A 53 -2.87 -15.84 -8.85
N ILE A 54 -2.93 -16.71 -7.83
CA ILE A 54 -2.40 -16.41 -6.49
C ILE A 54 -0.88 -16.20 -6.55
N GLU A 55 -0.14 -17.09 -7.21
CA GLU A 55 1.31 -16.94 -7.41
C GLU A 55 1.65 -15.61 -8.10
N GLY A 56 0.87 -15.21 -9.11
CA GLY A 56 1.03 -13.92 -9.77
C GLY A 56 0.81 -12.73 -8.84
N LEU A 57 -0.15 -12.79 -7.92
CA LEU A 57 -0.38 -11.74 -6.92
C LEU A 57 0.76 -11.67 -5.90
N GLU A 58 1.28 -12.82 -5.47
CA GLU A 58 2.43 -12.90 -4.56
C GLU A 58 3.67 -12.25 -5.16
N GLN A 59 3.92 -12.46 -6.46
CA GLN A 59 5.06 -11.87 -7.16
C GLN A 59 4.88 -10.39 -7.52
N THR A 60 3.66 -9.85 -7.46
CA THR A 60 3.34 -8.48 -7.87
C THR A 60 2.90 -7.59 -6.71
N LEU A 61 1.59 -7.57 -6.40
CA LEU A 61 1.01 -6.66 -5.40
C LEU A 61 1.60 -6.91 -4.02
N LEU A 62 1.68 -8.16 -3.59
CA LEU A 62 2.10 -8.50 -2.22
C LEU A 62 3.58 -8.21 -1.95
N LYS A 63 4.40 -8.18 -3.01
CA LYS A 63 5.82 -7.81 -2.92
C LYS A 63 6.02 -6.31 -2.62
N HIS A 64 5.01 -5.48 -2.83
CA HIS A 64 5.10 -4.04 -2.61
C HIS A 64 4.81 -3.70 -1.13
N PRO A 65 5.70 -3.00 -0.40
CA PRO A 65 5.53 -2.72 1.04
C PRO A 65 4.19 -2.07 1.41
N ARG A 66 3.67 -1.16 0.58
CA ARG A 66 2.35 -0.53 0.78
C ARG A 66 1.13 -1.46 0.71
N PHE A 67 1.25 -2.64 0.08
CA PHE A 67 0.16 -3.62 0.01
C PHE A 67 0.33 -4.76 1.03
N SER A 68 1.49 -4.85 1.67
CA SER A 68 1.82 -5.81 2.73
C SER A 68 2.05 -5.17 4.10
N SER A 69 1.71 -3.88 4.26
CA SER A 69 1.78 -3.16 5.53
C SER A 69 0.48 -3.32 6.34
N ILE A 70 0.60 -3.24 7.66
CA ILE A 70 -0.52 -3.22 8.60
C ILE A 70 -0.62 -1.83 9.21
N LEU A 71 -1.83 -1.26 9.22
CA LEU A 71 -2.07 0.00 9.91
C LEU A 71 -2.20 -0.23 11.42
N VAL A 72 -1.25 0.27 12.20
CA VAL A 72 -1.27 0.23 13.66
C VAL A 72 -1.76 1.56 14.22
N ARG A 73 -2.69 1.51 15.20
CA ARG A 73 -3.09 2.69 15.98
C ARG A 73 -2.49 2.61 17.37
N ASN A 74 -1.64 3.56 17.72
CA ASN A 74 -1.13 3.68 19.08
C ASN A 74 -2.26 4.15 20.01
N ASN A 75 -2.78 3.21 20.81
CA ASN A 75 -3.90 3.43 21.71
C ASN A 75 -3.51 4.14 23.02
N MET A 76 -2.50 5.01 22.99
CA MET A 76 -1.93 5.68 24.16
C MET A 76 -2.77 6.88 24.63
N TYR A 77 -4.11 6.79 24.56
CA TYR A 77 -5.02 7.85 25.01
C TYR A 77 -6.36 7.35 25.56
N MET A 78 -6.46 6.09 25.98
CA MET A 78 -7.65 5.57 26.71
C MET A 78 -7.37 5.37 28.21
N SER A 79 -6.60 6.27 28.81
CA SER A 79 -6.45 6.38 30.27
C SER A 79 -6.44 7.85 30.65
N ILE A 80 -7.61 8.48 30.57
CA ILE A 80 -7.98 9.67 31.36
C ILE A 80 -9.46 9.52 31.70
#